data_AF-A0A447V8Y4-F1
#
_entry.id   AF-A0A447V8Y4-F1
#
_cell.length_a   1.000
_cell.length_b   1.000
_cell.length_c   1.000
_cell.angle_alpha   90.00
_cell.angle_beta   90.00
_cell.angle_gamma   90.00
#
_symmetry.space_group_name_H-M   'P 1'
#
loop_
_entity.id
_entity.type
_entity.pdbx_description
1 polymer ?
#
loop_
_entity_poly.entity_id
_entity_poly.type
_entity_poly.pdbx_seq_one_letter_code
_entity_poly.pdbx_strand_id
1 'polypeptide(L)' 'MKMANPPHPGLIIQESLEELNVSLRDFARAMDIAPSTASRLLTGKAALTPEMAVKLSIVDREFT' A
#
# COMPACT_ATOMS: atom_id res chain seq x y z
N MET A 1 8.95 10.65 21.57
CA MET A 1 9.96 11.08 20.58
C MET A 1 9.28 11.12 19.21
N LYS A 2 9.20 12.27 18.54
CA LYS A 2 8.69 12.34 17.16
C LYS A 2 9.76 11.75 16.24
N MET A 3 9.41 10.78 15.42
CA MET A 3 10.31 10.32 14.34
C MET A 3 10.63 11.53 13.46
N ALA A 4 11.92 11.84 13.31
CA ALA A 4 12.38 12.99 12.54
C ALA A 4 12.09 12.85 11.02
N ASN A 5 11.78 11.64 10.57
CA ASN A 5 11.32 11.33 9.23
C ASN A 5 10.42 10.07 9.29
N PRO A 6 9.09 10.21 9.39
CA PRO A 6 8.21 9.04 9.39
C PRO A 6 8.37 8.31 8.04
N PRO A 7 8.45 6.96 8.04
CA PRO A 7 8.50 6.20 6.80
C PRO A 7 7.28 6.52 5.93
N HIS A 8 7.51 6.62 4.61
CA HIS A 8 6.42 6.88 3.67
C HIS A 8 5.37 5.76 3.81
N PRO A 9 4.05 6.06 3.85
CA PRO A 9 3.01 5.04 4.07
C PRO A 9 3.10 3.84 3.12
N GLY A 10 3.47 4.09 1.87
CA GLY A 10 3.69 3.04 0.87
C GLY A 10 4.77 2.01 1.22
N LEU A 11 5.81 2.40 1.99
CA LEU A 11 6.84 1.47 2.44
C LEU A 11 6.29 0.53 3.53
N ILE A 12 5.44 1.05 4.42
CA ILE A 12 4.76 0.25 5.45
C ILE A 12 3.85 -0.78 4.78
N ILE A 13 3.09 -0.36 3.75
CA ILE A 13 2.22 -1.27 2.99
C ILE A 13 3.06 -2.35 2.31
N GLN A 14 4.20 -1.99 1.72
CA GLN A 14 5.09 -2.94 1.05
C GLN A 14 5.59 -4.03 2.03
N GLU A 15 6.02 -3.64 3.23
CA GLU A 15 6.42 -4.59 4.28
C GLU A 15 5.29 -5.55 4.63
N SER A 16 4.06 -5.05 4.82
CA SER A 16 2.90 -5.91 5.09
C SER A 16 2.57 -6.87 3.94
N LEU A 17 2.68 -6.42 2.69
CA LEU A 17 2.44 -7.30 1.53
C LEU A 17 3.50 -8.41 1.43
N GLU A 18 4.75 -8.11 1.76
CA GLU A 18 5.83 -9.11 1.82
C GLU A 18 5.58 -10.15 2.91
N GLU A 19 5.16 -9.72 4.11
CA GLU A 19 4.80 -10.62 5.22
C GLU A 19 3.62 -11.53 4.87
N LEU A 20 2.63 -11.00 4.15
CA LEU A 20 1.43 -11.73 3.72
C LEU A 20 1.65 -12.56 2.44
N ASN A 21 2.86 -12.52 1.84
CA ASN A 21 3.16 -13.12 0.53
C ASN A 21 2.21 -12.67 -0.61
N VAL A 22 1.70 -11.45 -0.53
CA VAL A 22 0.81 -10.86 -1.53
C VAL A 22 1.65 -10.21 -2.63
N SER A 23 1.42 -10.62 -3.88
CA SER A 23 2.13 -10.01 -4.99
C SER A 23 1.63 -8.58 -5.26
N LEU A 24 2.50 -7.74 -5.83
CA LEU A 24 2.12 -6.39 -6.29
C LEU A 24 0.91 -6.42 -7.23
N ARG A 25 0.78 -7.46 -8.06
CA ARG A 25 -0.33 -7.60 -9.01
C ARG A 25 -1.64 -7.92 -8.30
N ASP A 26 -1.60 -8.74 -7.26
CA ASP A 26 -2.78 -9.10 -6.49
C ASP A 26 -3.24 -7.91 -5.63
N PHE A 27 -2.29 -7.19 -5.02
CA PHE A 27 -2.58 -5.92 -4.35
C PHE A 27 -3.21 -4.89 -5.30
N ALA A 28 -2.64 -4.72 -6.51
CA ALA A 28 -3.18 -3.80 -7.51
C ALA A 28 -4.60 -4.20 -7.93
N ARG A 29 -4.88 -5.51 -8.06
CA ARG A 29 -6.21 -6.03 -8.36
C ARG A 29 -7.20 -5.76 -7.22
N ALA A 30 -6.81 -6.04 -5.98
CA ALA A 30 -7.67 -5.81 -4.80
C ALA A 30 -7.99 -4.32 -4.60
N MET A 31 -7.03 -3.44 -4.91
CA MET A 31 -7.20 -1.99 -4.84
C MET A 31 -7.91 -1.37 -6.06
N ASP A 32 -8.20 -2.17 -7.09
CA ASP A 32 -8.73 -1.73 -8.38
C ASP A 32 -7.90 -0.56 -8.98
N ILE A 33 -6.58 -0.75 -9.06
CA ILE A 33 -5.64 0.21 -9.63
C ILE A 33 -4.68 -0.45 -10.63
N ALA A 34 -4.10 0.37 -11.51
CA ALA A 34 -3.05 -0.10 -12.40
C ALA A 34 -1.80 -0.57 -11.60
N PRO A 35 -1.12 -1.65 -12.00
CA PRO A 35 0.12 -2.12 -11.35
C PRO A 35 1.21 -1.04 -11.27
N SER A 36 1.27 -0.14 -12.25
CA SER A 36 2.21 0.99 -12.23
C SER A 36 1.90 1.99 -11.10
N THR A 37 0.63 2.19 -10.77
CA THR A 37 0.19 3.02 -9.64
C THR A 37 0.53 2.35 -8.32
N ALA A 38 0.26 1.05 -8.18
CA ALA A 38 0.66 0.27 -7.02
C ALA A 38 2.18 0.34 -6.80
N SER A 39 2.98 0.13 -7.86
CA SER A 39 4.44 0.24 -7.79
C SER A 39 4.92 1.62 -7.31
N ARG A 40 4.35 2.71 -7.83
CA ARG A 40 4.72 4.07 -7.38
C ARG A 40 4.33 4.32 -5.93
N LEU A 41 3.18 3.81 -5.48
CA LEU A 41 2.77 3.91 -4.07
C LEU A 41 3.77 3.19 -3.17
N LEU A 42 4.01 1.90 -3.43
CA LEU A 42 4.83 1.01 -2.61
C LEU A 42 6.30 1.45 -2.56
N THR A 43 6.80 2.08 -3.63
CA THR A 43 8.17 2.65 -3.67
C THR A 43 8.28 4.09 -3.15
N GLY A 44 7.20 4.65 -2.59
CA GLY A 44 7.18 6.01 -2.03
C GLY A 44 7.24 7.14 -3.06
N LYS A 45 6.97 6.84 -4.33
CA LYS A 45 6.97 7.79 -5.45
C LYS A 45 5.59 8.39 -5.73
N ALA A 46 4.55 7.94 -5.03
CA ALA A 46 3.21 8.49 -5.07
C ALA A 46 2.65 8.62 -3.65
N ALA A 47 2.00 9.75 -3.38
CA ALA A 47 1.28 9.95 -2.13
C ALA A 47 0.05 9.02 -2.05
N LEU A 48 -0.28 8.58 -0.84
CA LEU A 48 -1.54 7.89 -0.56
C LEU A 48 -2.68 8.91 -0.57
N THR A 49 -3.60 8.81 -1.53
CA THR A 49 -4.76 9.70 -1.61
C THR A 49 -5.84 9.27 -0.60
N PRO A 50 -6.77 10.17 -0.21
CA PRO A 50 -7.88 9.81 0.67
C PRO A 50 -8.72 8.64 0.13
N GLU A 51 -8.97 8.61 -1.18
CA GLU A 51 -9.69 7.49 -1.83
C GLU A 51 -8.93 6.17 -1.67
N MET A 52 -7.62 6.17 -1.88
CA MET A 52 -6.78 4.98 -1.71
C MET A 52 -6.71 4.54 -0.25
N ALA A 53 -6.72 5.48 0.71
CA ALA A 53 -6.75 5.14 2.13
C ALA A 53 -8.04 4.41 2.52
N VAL A 54 -9.19 4.83 1.98
CA VAL A 54 -10.47 4.14 2.18
C VAL A 54 -10.44 2.74 1.58
N LYS A 55 -9.98 2.60 0.33
CA LYS A 55 -9.85 1.28 -0.34
C LYS A 55 -8.93 0.33 0.43
N LEU A 56 -7.79 0.84 0.90
CA LEU A 56 -6.84 0.07 1.69
C LEU A 56 -7.47 -0.48 2.97
N SER A 57 -8.30 0.31 3.66
CA SER A 57 -8.98 -0.14 4.89
C SER A 57 -9.97 -1.29 4.69
N ILE A 58 -10.47 -1.46 3.47
CA ILE A 58 -11.37 -2.56 3.09
C ILE A 58 -10.56 -3.79 2.71
N VAL A 59 -9.53 -3.59 1.89
CA VAL A 59 -8.62 -4.64 1.40
C VAL A 59 -7.87 -5.31 2.54
N ASP A 60 -7.42 -4.56 3.55
CA ASP A 60 -6.73 -5.07 4.74
C ASP A 60 -7.58 -6.11 5.52
N ARG A 61 -8.92 -5.98 5.50
CA ARG A 61 -9.81 -6.93 6.17
C ARG A 61 -9.98 -8.26 5.43
N GLU A 62 -9.65 -8.32 4.14
CA GLU A 62 -9.77 -9.56 3.35
C GLU A 62 -8.51 -10.43 3.45
N PHE A 63 -7.41 -9.90 4.01
CA PHE A 63 -6.14 -10.60 4.16
C PHE A 63 -5.87 -11.13 5.58
N THR A 64 -6.81 -10.94 6.52
CA THR A 64 -6.84 -11.56 7.87
C THR A 64 -7.80 -12.74 7.89
#